data_AF-Q8CH46-F1
#
_entry.id   AF-Q8CH46-F1
#
_cell.length_a   1.000
_cell.length_b   1.000
_cell.length_c   1.000
_cell.angle_alpha   90.00
_cell.angle_beta   90.00
_cell.angle_gamma   90.00
#
_symmetry.space_group_name_H-M   'P 1'
#
loop_
_entity.id
_entity.type
_entity.pdbx_description
1 polymer ?
#
loop_
_entity_poly.entity_id
_entity_poly.type
_entity_poly.pdbx_seq_one_letter_code
_entity_poly.pdbx_strand_id
1 'polypeptide(L)' 'GLCPALDKKVELFLHGSLENYLDHVKSYNNNDAVLQEAENIKQCADSRLTDEDKAHIAALIERIKASPSC' A
#
# COMPACT_ATOMS: atom_id res chain seq x y z
N GLY A 1 -1.23 -17.09 1.26
CA GLY A 1 -0.99 -16.04 0.23
C GLY A 1 -2.03 -14.95 0.38
N LEU A 2 -1.67 -13.69 0.12
CA LEU A 2 -2.54 -12.55 0.41
C LEU A 2 -3.77 -12.47 -0.52
N CYS A 3 -4.87 -11.91 0.00
CA CYS A 3 -6.05 -11.61 -0.80
C CYS A 3 -5.69 -10.65 -1.95
N PRO A 4 -6.15 -10.88 -3.20
CA PRO A 4 -5.82 -10.01 -4.34
C PRO A 4 -6.12 -8.52 -4.12
N ALA A 5 -7.20 -8.20 -3.40
CA ALA A 5 -7.55 -6.82 -3.06
C ALA A 5 -6.53 -6.15 -2.12
N LEU A 6 -5.98 -6.93 -1.19
CA LEU A 6 -4.94 -6.49 -0.26
C LEU A 6 -3.60 -6.34 -0.99
N ASP A 7 -3.28 -7.28 -1.88
CA ASP A 7 -2.10 -7.18 -2.74
C ASP A 7 -2.11 -5.92 -3.58
N LYS A 8 -3.24 -5.62 -4.21
CA LYS A 8 -3.37 -4.40 -5.01
C LYS A 8 -3.23 -3.14 -4.16
N LYS A 9 -3.78 -3.14 -2.94
CA LYS A 9 -3.62 -2.02 -2.00
C LYS A 9 -2.13 -1.79 -1.67
N VAL A 10 -1.39 -2.85 -1.39
CA VAL A 10 0.04 -2.77 -1.06
C VAL A 10 0.87 -2.28 -2.25
N GLU A 11 0.58 -2.78 -3.46
CA GLU A 11 1.21 -2.33 -4.71
C GLU A 11 0.98 -0.82 -4.94
N LEU A 12 -0.26 -0.36 -4.82
CA LEU A 12 -0.61 1.06 -4.96
C LEU A 12 0.00 1.91 -3.86
N PHE A 13 0.10 1.39 -2.64
CA PHE A 13 0.72 2.11 -1.54
C PHE A 13 2.22 2.36 -1.78
N LEU A 14 2.95 1.39 -2.31
CA LEU A 14 4.39 1.54 -2.55
C LEU A 14 4.69 2.30 -3.86
N HIS A 15 3.97 1.97 -4.93
CA HIS A 15 4.33 2.39 -6.30
C HIS A 15 3.25 3.19 -7.04
N GLY A 16 2.01 3.18 -6.54
CA GLY A 16 0.92 3.98 -7.12
C GLY A 16 1.04 5.46 -6.81
N SER A 17 0.39 6.28 -7.63
CA SER A 17 0.13 7.69 -7.31
C SER A 17 -0.77 7.79 -6.07
N LEU A 18 -0.73 8.95 -5.41
CA LEU A 18 -1.61 9.24 -4.28
C LEU A 18 -3.09 9.06 -4.64
N GLU A 19 -3.50 9.61 -5.79
CA GLU A 19 -4.87 9.50 -6.32
C GLU A 19 -5.30 8.04 -6.51
N ASN A 20 -4.50 7.23 -7.22
CA ASN A 20 -4.84 5.83 -7.47
C ASN A 20 -4.94 5.02 -6.17
N TYR A 21 -4.08 5.31 -5.18
CA TYR A 21 -4.16 4.67 -3.87
C TYR A 21 -5.44 5.06 -3.12
N LEU A 22 -5.79 6.36 -3.09
CA LEU A 22 -6.99 6.85 -2.42
C LEU A 22 -8.27 6.36 -3.08
N ASP A 23 -8.33 6.32 -4.40
CA ASP A 23 -9.48 5.76 -5.14
C ASP A 23 -9.69 4.28 -4.82
N HIS A 24 -8.60 3.50 -4.71
CA HIS A 24 -8.68 2.11 -4.28
C HIS A 24 -9.21 2.02 -2.85
N VAL A 25 -8.69 2.78 -1.89
CA VAL A 25 -9.19 2.79 -0.50
C VAL A 25 -10.67 3.17 -0.44
N LYS A 26 -11.06 4.22 -1.18
CA LYS A 26 -12.43 4.74 -1.25
C LYS A 26 -13.44 3.70 -1.72
N SER A 27 -13.04 2.80 -2.62
CA SER A 27 -13.89 1.72 -3.11
C SER A 27 -14.29 0.71 -2.01
N TYR A 28 -13.52 0.62 -0.91
CA TYR A 28 -13.82 -0.23 0.25
C TYR A 28 -14.33 0.56 1.45
N ASN A 29 -13.88 1.79 1.64
CA ASN A 29 -14.27 2.65 2.74
C ASN A 29 -14.26 4.13 2.33
N ASN A 30 -15.47 4.70 2.21
CA ASN A 30 -15.69 6.09 1.83
C ASN A 30 -15.89 7.03 3.05
N ASN A 31 -15.34 6.68 4.22
CA ASN A 31 -15.35 7.55 5.38
C ASN A 31 -14.25 8.61 5.25
N ASP A 32 -14.62 9.89 5.35
CA ASP A 32 -13.69 11.01 5.14
C ASP A 32 -12.48 10.98 6.09
N ALA A 33 -12.66 10.60 7.36
CA ALA A 33 -11.55 10.51 8.31
C ALA A 33 -10.57 9.38 7.93
N VAL A 34 -11.07 8.28 7.39
CA VAL A 34 -10.24 7.17 6.90
C VAL A 34 -9.46 7.59 5.64
N LEU A 35 -10.10 8.32 4.73
CA LEU A 35 -9.44 8.81 3.52
C LEU A 35 -8.37 9.85 3.82
N GLN A 36 -8.64 10.78 4.74
CA GLN A 36 -7.67 11.79 5.17
C GLN A 36 -6.44 11.13 5.81
N GLU A 37 -6.64 10.12 6.65
CA GLU A 37 -5.53 9.40 7.28
C GLU A 37 -4.75 8.55 6.27
N ALA A 38 -5.45 7.92 5.33
CA ALA A 38 -4.81 7.18 4.25
C ALA A 38 -3.93 8.11 3.38
N GLU A 39 -4.41 9.32 3.10
CA GLU A 39 -3.66 10.35 2.37
C GLU A 39 -2.38 10.72 3.13
N ASN A 40 -2.50 11.06 4.42
CA ASN A 40 -1.38 11.45 5.27
C ASN A 40 -0.29 10.36 5.31
N ILE A 41 -0.69 9.09 5.49
CA ILE A 41 0.25 7.97 5.56
C ILE A 41 0.93 7.76 4.21
N LYS A 42 0.18 7.84 3.09
CA LYS A 42 0.75 7.66 1.75
C LYS A 42 1.74 8.77 1.40
N GLN A 43 1.40 10.02 1.67
CA GLN A 43 2.32 11.16 1.47
C GLN A 43 3.59 11.04 2.33
N CYS A 44 3.44 10.58 3.58
CA CYS A 44 4.58 10.32 4.46
C CYS A 44 5.48 9.20 3.90
N ALA A 45 4.89 8.10 3.42
CA ALA A 45 5.66 7.01 2.81
C ALA A 45 6.36 7.45 1.53
N ASP A 46 5.69 8.18 0.65
CA ASP A 46 6.27 8.66 -0.62
C ASP A 46 7.38 9.70 -0.41
N SER A 47 7.30 10.52 0.64
CA SER A 47 8.35 11.50 0.95
C SER A 47 9.55 10.93 1.68
N ARG A 48 9.40 9.78 2.37
CA ARG A 48 10.45 9.20 3.23
C ARG A 48 11.12 7.96 2.68
N LEU A 49 10.41 7.18 1.87
CA LEU A 49 10.94 5.93 1.32
C LEU A 49 11.56 6.21 -0.04
N THR A 50 12.83 5.89 -0.17
CA THR A 50 13.52 5.90 -1.48
C THR A 50 13.00 4.76 -2.36
N ASP A 51 13.31 4.80 -3.65
CA ASP A 51 12.99 3.69 -4.56
C ASP A 51 13.67 2.38 -4.12
N GLU A 52 14.87 2.46 -3.53
CA GLU A 52 15.57 1.30 -2.96
C GLU A 52 14.82 0.74 -1.75
N ASP A 53 14.34 1.59 -0.84
CA ASP A 53 13.53 1.15 0.31
C ASP A 53 12.25 0.45 -0.16
N LYS A 54 11.57 1.02 -1.15
CA LYS A 54 10.35 0.46 -1.74
C LYS A 54 10.61 -0.90 -2.39
N ALA A 55 11.75 -1.07 -3.07
CA ALA A 55 12.16 -2.35 -3.64
C ALA A 55 12.47 -3.40 -2.56
N HIS A 56 13.15 -3.02 -1.49
CA HIS A 56 13.42 -3.92 -0.35
C HIS A 56 12.12 -4.34 0.36
N ILE A 57 11.18 -3.42 0.56
CA ILE A 57 9.88 -3.70 1.15
C ILE A 57 9.07 -4.65 0.23
N ALA A 58 9.05 -4.42 -1.08
CA ALA A 58 8.39 -5.31 -2.04
C ALA A 58 8.96 -6.74 -1.97
N ALA A 59 10.29 -6.88 -1.92
CA ALA A 59 10.95 -8.18 -1.76
C ALA A 59 10.59 -8.86 -0.44
N LEU A 60 10.46 -8.11 0.66
CA LEU A 60 10.01 -8.62 1.95
C LEU A 60 8.55 -9.11 1.88
N ILE A 61 7.66 -8.37 1.22
CA ILE A 61 6.26 -8.76 1.03
C ILE A 61 6.15 -10.09 0.26
N GLU A 62 6.96 -10.28 -0.79
CA GLU A 62 6.97 -11.56 -1.53
C GLU A 62 7.43 -12.73 -0.64
N ARG A 63 8.39 -12.51 0.26
CA ARG A 63 8.77 -13.51 1.28
C ARG A 63 7.64 -13.79 2.26
N ILE A 64 6.88 -12.77 2.68
CA ILE A 64 5.70 -12.93 3.55
C ILE A 64 4.65 -13.79 2.83
N LYS A 65 4.31 -13.46 1.58
CA LYS A 65 3.33 -14.21 0.78
C LYS A 65 3.68 -15.67 0.57
N ALA A 66 4.97 -15.97 0.40
CA ALA A 66 5.48 -17.32 0.20
C ALA A 66 5.64 -18.13 1.50
N SER A 67 5.53 -17.47 2.67
CA SER A 67 5.64 -18.14 3.96
C SER A 67 4.48 -19.13 4.18
N PRO A 68 4.74 -20.33 4.71
CA PRO A 68 3.68 -21.26 5.13
C PRO A 68 2.73 -20.69 6.19
N SER A 69 3.15 -19.63 6.89
CA SER A 69 2.34 -18.93 7.88
C SER A 69 1.40 -17.87 7.27
N CYS A 70 1.39 -17.70 5.95
CA CYS A 70 0.61 -16.69 5.22
C CYS A 70 -0.47 -17.29 4.31
#